data_AF-A0A359AWY3-F1
#
_entry.id   AF-A0A359AWY3-F1
#
_cell.length_a   1.000
_cell.length_b   1.000
_cell.length_c   1.000
_cell.angle_alpha   90.00
_cell.angle_beta   90.00
_cell.angle_gamma   90.00
#
_symmetry.space_group_name_H-M   'P 1'
#
loop_
_entity.id
_entity.type
_entity.pdbx_description
1 polymer ?
#
loop_
_entity_poly.entity_id
_entity_poly.type
_entity_poly.pdbx_seq_one_letter_code
_entity_poly.pdbx_strand_id
1 'polypeptide(L)'
;YVRSSCITCHPGYGHGKRMERYSANDHGNGYLLVVVDKNTQAYVPELTGMPQTRATAPFLPAIDEKGIRIEWKEYTDEFGNKFPDGETYSLIYPEVTIDPASINTDPKPTNYMVKLEATIGIYGTGLLDAIPDDSIIAEYHRQKALGRTLNDAKYAPANFITENDGTKHPGRYTYGLTRGTLQNGPGANAIWNITNVTRENRRGNYITKAYARAMSKNPDVQASLKKDETTIYNELLATDLQPEMPTEDYVNFMIWHRGLAVPAARNLDDKEVQHGKNIFYSIGCTSCHKPSWTTGPDNYTGDTLVVNKLPRYPYQKI
;
A
#
# COMPACT_ATOMS: atom_id res chain seq x y z
N TYR A 1 -15.70 -2.85 7.95
CA TYR A 1 -14.77 -2.26 6.95
C TYR A 1 -13.71 -1.42 7.67
N VAL A 2 -12.45 -1.45 7.21
CA VAL A 2 -11.34 -0.67 7.82
C VAL A 2 -11.37 0.81 7.45
N ARG A 3 -11.93 1.19 6.29
CA ARG A 3 -12.02 2.59 5.82
C ARG A 3 -13.29 2.80 4.99
N SER A 4 -13.86 4.00 5.01
CA SER A 4 -15.17 4.31 4.41
C SER A 4 -15.13 4.73 2.94
N SER A 5 -14.00 5.24 2.46
CA SER A 5 -13.83 5.68 1.07
C SER A 5 -12.35 5.79 0.69
N CYS A 6 -12.05 5.83 -0.60
CA CYS A 6 -10.69 6.08 -1.09
C CYS A 6 -10.16 7.44 -0.60
N ILE A 7 -10.97 8.51 -0.65
CA ILE A 7 -10.51 9.86 -0.29
C ILE A 7 -10.23 10.02 1.22
N THR A 8 -10.88 9.21 2.07
CA THR A 8 -10.59 9.15 3.51
C THR A 8 -9.12 8.77 3.74
N CYS A 9 -8.54 7.92 2.90
CA CYS A 9 -7.15 7.46 3.02
C CYS A 9 -6.19 8.17 2.08
N HIS A 10 -6.69 8.69 0.96
CA HIS A 10 -5.89 9.32 -0.09
C HIS A 10 -6.29 10.80 -0.27
N PRO A 11 -6.36 11.63 0.79
CA PRO A 11 -6.78 13.01 0.64
C PRO A 11 -5.75 13.84 -0.15
N GLY A 12 -6.20 14.97 -0.72
CA GLY A 12 -5.34 15.88 -1.47
C GLY A 12 -4.69 15.20 -2.68
N TYR A 13 -3.38 15.35 -2.85
CA TYR A 13 -2.59 14.68 -3.90
C TYR A 13 -2.39 13.16 -3.66
N GLY A 14 -3.25 12.52 -2.86
CA GLY A 14 -3.37 11.08 -2.75
C GLY A 14 -2.62 10.41 -1.59
N HIS A 15 -1.98 11.19 -0.72
CA HIS A 15 -1.21 10.68 0.42
C HIS A 15 -1.97 10.82 1.74
N GLY A 16 -1.77 9.88 2.65
CA GLY A 16 -2.23 10.00 4.04
C GLY A 16 -1.68 11.27 4.71
N LYS A 17 -2.45 11.84 5.63
CA LYS A 17 -2.04 12.99 6.46
C LYS A 17 -1.33 12.52 7.72
N ARG A 18 -0.53 13.41 8.33
CA ARG A 18 -0.02 13.19 9.68
C ARG A 18 -1.18 13.08 10.66
N MET A 19 -1.23 11.98 11.42
CA MET A 19 -2.22 11.76 12.47
C MET A 19 -1.54 11.59 13.83
N GLU A 20 -2.10 12.21 14.86
CA GLU A 20 -1.64 12.09 16.25
C GLU A 20 -2.24 10.86 16.96
N ARG A 21 -3.25 10.22 16.36
CA ARG A 21 -3.85 8.97 16.85
C ARG A 21 -4.21 8.05 15.69
N TYR A 22 -4.28 6.75 15.98
CA TYR A 22 -4.77 5.78 15.00
C TYR A 22 -6.28 5.61 15.15
N SER A 23 -7.05 6.03 14.14
CA SER A 23 -8.45 5.61 13.99
C SER A 23 -8.88 5.53 12.54
N ALA A 24 -9.55 4.43 12.22
CA ALA A 24 -10.12 4.15 10.92
C ALA A 24 -11.14 5.19 10.42
N ASN A 25 -11.76 5.94 11.34
CA ASN A 25 -12.80 6.89 11.00
C ASN A 25 -12.25 8.29 10.71
N ASP A 26 -10.97 8.54 11.01
CA ASP A 26 -10.39 9.87 10.85
C ASP A 26 -10.07 10.14 9.37
N HIS A 27 -10.65 11.22 8.85
CA HIS A 27 -10.36 11.65 7.49
C HIS A 27 -8.89 12.06 7.35
N GLY A 28 -8.21 11.43 6.40
CA GLY A 28 -6.79 11.57 6.14
C GLY A 28 -5.93 10.56 6.87
N ASN A 29 -6.49 9.69 7.70
CA ASN A 29 -5.76 8.54 8.22
C ASN A 29 -5.59 7.47 7.13
N GLY A 30 -4.53 7.67 6.36
CA GLY A 30 -4.00 6.72 5.38
C GLY A 30 -3.01 5.72 5.96
N TYR A 31 -2.93 5.54 7.29
CA TYR A 31 -1.93 4.66 7.87
C TYR A 31 -2.33 3.19 7.84
N LEU A 32 -1.43 2.38 7.31
CA LEU A 32 -1.40 0.93 7.45
C LEU A 32 -0.34 0.55 8.49
N LEU A 33 -0.59 -0.54 9.20
CA LEU A 33 0.32 -1.06 10.22
C LEU A 33 1.16 -2.16 9.59
N VAL A 34 2.48 -2.08 9.76
CA VAL A 34 3.41 -3.14 9.39
C VAL A 34 3.96 -3.71 10.69
N VAL A 35 3.45 -4.87 11.08
CA VAL A 35 3.84 -5.55 12.34
C VAL A 35 4.87 -6.62 12.02
N VAL A 36 6.09 -6.42 12.53
CA VAL A 36 7.24 -7.27 12.22
C VAL A 36 7.92 -7.75 13.49
N ASP A 37 8.54 -8.92 13.43
CA ASP A 37 9.37 -9.44 14.52
C ASP A 37 10.57 -8.51 14.74
N LYS A 38 10.88 -8.19 16.01
CA LYS A 38 11.92 -7.20 16.35
C LYS A 38 13.32 -7.60 15.90
N ASN A 39 13.60 -8.90 15.85
CA ASN A 39 14.95 -9.42 15.62
C ASN A 39 15.21 -9.64 14.12
N THR A 40 14.21 -10.18 13.42
CA THR A 40 14.33 -10.59 12.01
C THR A 40 13.77 -9.55 11.04
N GLN A 41 12.93 -8.62 11.52
CA GLN A 41 12.13 -7.70 10.72
C GLN A 41 11.20 -8.38 9.70
N ALA A 42 10.97 -9.70 9.82
CA ALA A 42 9.96 -10.40 9.04
C ALA A 42 8.56 -10.08 9.58
N TYR A 43 7.54 -10.12 8.71
CA TYR A 43 6.14 -10.02 9.15
C TYR A 43 5.82 -11.10 10.19
N VAL A 44 5.14 -10.71 11.27
CA VAL A 44 4.69 -11.69 12.26
C VAL A 44 3.62 -12.61 11.64
N PRO A 45 3.70 -13.93 11.78
CA PRO A 45 2.78 -14.86 11.11
C PRO A 45 1.35 -14.83 11.67
N GLU A 46 1.16 -14.29 12.88
CA GLU A 46 -0.14 -14.18 13.54
C GLU A 46 -1.04 -13.14 12.87
N LEU A 47 -0.45 -12.13 12.23
CA LEU A 47 -1.15 -11.02 11.60
C LEU A 47 -0.92 -11.04 10.09
N THR A 48 -1.88 -10.50 9.33
CA THR A 48 -1.68 -10.28 7.91
C THR A 48 -0.65 -9.17 7.72
N GLY A 49 -0.01 -9.11 6.53
CA GLY A 49 0.95 -8.03 6.22
C GLY A 49 0.34 -6.62 6.28
N MET A 50 -0.99 -6.54 6.24
CA MET A 50 -1.79 -5.36 6.55
C MET A 50 -2.92 -5.80 7.50
N PRO A 51 -2.73 -5.73 8.83
CA PRO A 51 -3.71 -6.20 9.79
C PRO A 51 -4.91 -5.27 9.85
N GLN A 52 -6.09 -5.88 9.97
CA GLN A 52 -7.37 -5.17 9.94
C GLN A 52 -7.69 -4.60 11.33
N THR A 53 -7.98 -3.30 11.39
CA THR A 53 -8.37 -2.61 12.64
C THR A 53 -9.88 -2.47 12.84
N ARG A 54 -10.65 -3.05 11.93
CA ARG A 54 -12.11 -3.14 11.95
C ARG A 54 -12.52 -4.50 11.44
N ALA A 55 -13.68 -4.99 11.90
CA ALA A 55 -14.32 -6.19 11.39
C ALA A 55 -15.83 -5.95 11.28
N THR A 56 -16.51 -6.80 10.50
CA THR A 56 -17.97 -6.86 10.50
C THR A 56 -18.45 -7.69 11.69
N ALA A 57 -19.53 -7.27 12.33
CA ALA A 57 -20.14 -8.05 13.39
C ALA A 57 -20.53 -9.45 12.88
N PRO A 58 -20.40 -10.51 13.70
CA PRO A 58 -20.02 -10.48 15.12
C PRO A 58 -18.51 -10.56 15.39
N PHE A 59 -17.67 -10.55 14.35
CA PHE A 59 -16.23 -10.71 14.51
C PHE A 59 -15.55 -9.47 15.12
N LEU A 60 -14.46 -9.70 15.84
CA LEU A 60 -13.58 -8.64 16.37
C LEU A 60 -12.49 -8.31 15.34
N PRO A 61 -11.96 -7.06 15.29
CA PRO A 61 -10.83 -6.74 14.43
C PRO A 61 -9.57 -7.51 14.86
N ALA A 62 -8.65 -7.79 13.93
CA ALA A 62 -7.38 -8.45 14.26
C ALA A 62 -6.58 -7.63 15.29
N ILE A 63 -6.65 -6.30 15.21
CA ILE A 63 -6.15 -5.36 16.21
C ILE A 63 -7.26 -4.36 16.53
N ASP A 64 -7.69 -4.25 17.79
CA ASP A 64 -8.56 -3.13 18.20
C ASP A 64 -7.76 -1.82 18.17
N GLU A 65 -8.21 -0.86 17.37
CA GLU A 65 -7.54 0.43 17.21
C GLU A 65 -7.40 1.22 18.51
N LYS A 66 -8.26 0.97 19.51
CA LYS A 66 -8.14 1.60 20.84
C LYS A 66 -6.85 1.24 21.57
N GLY A 67 -6.25 0.09 21.24
CA GLY A 67 -4.97 -0.34 21.78
C GLY A 67 -3.77 0.25 21.05
N ILE A 68 -3.96 1.00 19.97
CA ILE A 68 -2.88 1.57 19.16
C ILE A 68 -2.52 2.97 19.68
N ARG A 69 -1.24 3.20 19.96
CA ARG A 69 -0.71 4.53 20.31
C ARG A 69 0.33 4.97 19.30
N ILE A 70 0.23 6.22 18.86
CA ILE A 70 1.23 6.89 18.02
C ILE A 70 1.84 8.00 18.86
N GLU A 71 3.16 8.05 18.93
CA GLU A 71 3.93 9.13 19.55
C GLU A 71 4.88 9.69 18.49
N TRP A 72 4.81 11.00 18.21
CA TRP A 72 5.77 11.67 17.34
C TRP A 72 6.90 12.22 18.18
N LYS A 73 8.09 11.65 18.02
CA LYS A 73 9.30 12.06 18.74
C LYS A 73 10.13 13.00 17.88
N GLU A 74 10.66 14.04 18.52
CA GLU A 74 11.67 14.90 17.91
C GLU A 74 12.96 14.12 17.67
N TYR A 75 13.65 14.46 16.59
CA TYR A 75 14.93 13.90 16.18
C TYR A 75 15.92 15.02 15.89
N THR A 76 17.13 14.85 16.40
CA THR A 76 18.26 15.73 16.07
C THR A 76 19.21 14.96 15.16
N ASP A 77 19.41 15.46 13.96
CA ASP A 77 20.34 14.88 13.00
C ASP A 77 21.80 15.29 13.25
N GLU A 78 22.71 14.80 12.40
CA GLU A 78 24.14 15.09 12.48
C GLU A 78 24.51 16.57 12.30
N PHE A 79 23.59 17.40 11.81
CA PHE A 79 23.77 18.84 11.61
C PHE A 79 23.18 19.67 12.76
N GLY A 80 22.64 19.00 13.79
CA GLY A 80 22.00 19.70 14.91
C GLY A 80 20.72 20.42 14.51
N ASN A 81 20.05 19.95 13.47
CA ASN A 81 18.84 20.55 12.88
C ASN A 81 19.04 22.00 12.41
N LYS A 82 20.21 22.30 11.84
CA LYS A 82 20.57 23.64 11.35
C LYS A 82 21.28 23.56 10.01
N PHE A 83 20.93 24.48 9.13
CA PHE A 83 21.68 24.75 7.90
C PHE A 83 22.95 25.56 8.20
N PRO A 84 23.95 25.57 7.30
CA PRO A 84 25.20 26.31 7.50
C PRO A 84 25.05 27.83 7.67
N ASP A 85 23.95 28.41 7.18
CA ASP A 85 23.61 29.83 7.34
C ASP A 85 22.89 30.15 8.67
N GLY A 86 22.62 29.13 9.49
CA GLY A 86 21.97 29.24 10.78
C GLY A 86 20.45 29.06 10.76
N GLU A 87 19.83 28.91 9.59
CA GLU A 87 18.41 28.55 9.51
C GLU A 87 18.17 27.17 10.15
N THR A 88 17.11 27.04 10.94
CA THR A 88 16.78 25.82 11.70
C THR A 88 15.64 25.06 11.04
N TYR A 89 15.64 23.74 11.17
CA TYR A 89 14.50 22.88 10.83
C TYR A 89 14.12 21.97 12.01
N SER A 90 13.02 21.22 11.91
CA SER A 90 12.67 20.18 12.87
C SER A 90 12.44 18.85 12.14
N LEU A 91 12.86 17.76 12.78
CA LEU A 91 12.66 16.41 12.29
C LEU A 91 11.89 15.64 13.36
N ILE A 92 10.90 14.87 12.90
CA ILE A 92 10.11 14.01 13.77
C ILE A 92 10.02 12.61 13.18
N TYR A 93 9.84 11.60 14.03
CA TYR A 93 9.54 10.23 13.62
C TYR A 93 8.46 9.62 14.51
N PRO A 94 7.63 8.71 13.98
CA PRO A 94 6.61 8.06 14.78
C PRO A 94 7.19 6.84 15.50
N GLU A 95 6.86 6.71 16.78
CA GLU A 95 6.86 5.42 17.48
C GLU A 95 5.41 4.94 17.61
N VAL A 96 5.19 3.67 17.25
CA VAL A 96 3.86 3.04 17.31
C VAL A 96 3.90 1.82 18.21
N THR A 97 2.94 1.75 19.13
CA THR A 97 2.76 0.60 20.01
C THR A 97 1.34 0.06 19.90
N ILE A 98 1.19 -1.24 20.12
CA ILE A 98 -0.10 -1.92 20.24
C ILE A 98 -0.15 -2.55 21.62
N ASP A 99 -1.24 -2.32 22.36
CA ASP A 99 -1.51 -3.08 23.58
C ASP A 99 -1.74 -4.57 23.22
N PRO A 100 -0.96 -5.53 23.75
CA PRO A 100 -1.16 -6.95 23.48
C PRO A 100 -2.57 -7.46 23.79
N ALA A 101 -3.29 -6.83 24.74
CA ALA A 101 -4.68 -7.16 25.03
C ALA A 101 -5.61 -6.88 23.83
N SER A 102 -5.27 -5.89 23.00
CA SER A 102 -6.05 -5.47 21.83
C SER A 102 -5.79 -6.29 20.57
N ILE A 103 -4.87 -7.27 20.60
CA ILE A 103 -4.62 -8.18 19.48
C ILE A 103 -5.53 -9.41 19.62
N ASN A 104 -6.35 -9.68 18.61
CA ASN A 104 -7.34 -10.77 18.60
C ASN A 104 -6.87 -11.94 17.70
N THR A 105 -5.74 -12.54 18.05
CA THR A 105 -5.19 -13.72 17.37
C THR A 105 -4.81 -14.80 18.39
N ASP A 106 -4.76 -16.06 17.95
CA ASP A 106 -4.33 -17.21 18.76
C ASP A 106 -3.31 -18.08 18.00
N PRO A 107 -2.01 -18.04 18.34
CA PRO A 107 -1.42 -17.26 19.43
C PRO A 107 -1.39 -15.74 19.13
N LYS A 108 -1.08 -14.94 20.16
CA LYS A 108 -0.75 -13.53 20.01
C LYS A 108 0.75 -13.36 19.72
N PRO A 109 1.17 -12.43 18.84
CA PRO A 109 2.57 -12.12 18.66
C PRO A 109 3.13 -11.46 19.94
N THR A 110 4.34 -11.84 20.35
CA THR A 110 4.95 -11.39 21.61
C THR A 110 6.24 -10.58 21.44
N ASN A 111 6.96 -10.75 20.32
CA ASN A 111 8.21 -10.06 20.03
C ASN A 111 8.11 -9.21 18.76
N TYR A 112 7.30 -8.16 18.76
CA TYR A 112 7.04 -7.36 17.57
C TYR A 112 7.33 -5.87 17.75
N MET A 113 7.66 -5.21 16.65
CA MET A 113 7.60 -3.75 16.52
C MET A 113 6.58 -3.37 15.44
N VAL A 114 6.10 -2.14 15.51
CA VAL A 114 5.09 -1.62 14.58
C VAL A 114 5.70 -0.49 13.78
N LYS A 115 5.66 -0.63 12.46
CA LYS A 115 6.00 0.43 11.52
C LYS A 115 4.72 1.00 10.95
N LEU A 116 4.77 2.28 10.62
CA LEU A 116 3.65 3.03 10.07
C LEU A 116 3.91 3.24 8.57
N GLU A 117 3.03 2.72 7.72
CA GLU A 117 3.08 2.95 6.27
C GLU A 117 1.95 3.92 5.91
N ALA A 118 2.29 5.07 5.32
CA ALA A 118 1.29 6.01 4.80
C ALA A 118 0.84 5.56 3.41
N THR A 119 -0.43 5.72 3.10
CA THR A 119 -0.95 5.47 1.74
C THR A 119 -0.22 6.30 0.69
N ILE A 120 0.07 5.66 -0.43
CA ILE A 120 0.65 6.28 -1.63
C ILE A 120 -0.44 6.88 -2.53
N GLY A 121 -0.04 7.82 -3.39
CA GLY A 121 -0.95 8.45 -4.37
C GLY A 121 -1.64 7.45 -5.31
N ILE A 122 -2.95 7.63 -5.51
CA ILE A 122 -3.76 6.85 -6.46
C ILE A 122 -3.96 7.55 -7.81
N TYR A 123 -3.69 8.85 -7.88
CA TYR A 123 -3.78 9.61 -9.12
C TYR A 123 -2.57 9.32 -10.00
N GLY A 124 -2.79 9.12 -11.30
CA GLY A 124 -1.77 8.83 -12.28
C GLY A 124 -1.23 7.40 -12.25
N THR A 125 -1.78 6.50 -11.43
CA THR A 125 -1.29 5.12 -11.34
C THR A 125 -1.41 4.36 -12.66
N GLY A 126 -2.42 4.68 -13.49
CA GLY A 126 -2.54 4.17 -14.87
C GLY A 126 -1.44 4.65 -15.81
N LEU A 127 -0.96 5.89 -15.65
CA LEU A 127 0.18 6.42 -16.42
C LEU A 127 1.49 5.76 -15.99
N LEU A 128 1.65 5.53 -14.68
CA LEU A 128 2.78 4.74 -14.16
C LEU A 128 2.75 3.31 -14.68
N ASP A 129 1.55 2.73 -14.86
CA ASP A 129 1.40 1.37 -15.38
C ASP A 129 1.80 1.28 -16.86
N ALA A 130 1.61 2.38 -17.59
CA ALA A 130 1.93 2.47 -19.01
C ALA A 130 3.44 2.72 -19.27
N ILE A 131 4.26 2.91 -18.22
CA ILE A 131 5.72 2.94 -18.34
C ILE A 131 6.20 1.53 -18.71
N PRO A 132 7.00 1.35 -19.77
CA PRO A 132 7.56 0.05 -20.13
C PRO A 132 8.51 -0.50 -19.07
N ASP A 133 8.53 -1.83 -18.93
CA ASP A 133 9.44 -2.50 -17.99
C ASP A 133 10.91 -2.25 -18.33
N ASP A 134 11.27 -2.25 -19.62
CA ASP A 134 12.63 -1.96 -20.08
C ASP A 134 13.09 -0.55 -19.69
N SER A 135 12.16 0.40 -19.59
CA SER A 135 12.43 1.77 -19.18
C SER A 135 12.70 1.85 -17.68
N ILE A 136 12.01 1.05 -16.86
CA ILE A 136 12.30 0.90 -15.42
C ILE A 136 13.69 0.28 -15.22
N ILE A 137 14.01 -0.76 -15.97
CA ILE A 137 15.33 -1.43 -15.92
C ILE A 137 16.44 -0.49 -16.39
N ALA A 138 16.22 0.28 -17.46
CA ALA A 138 17.17 1.27 -17.93
C ALA A 138 17.45 2.35 -16.88
N GLU A 139 16.41 2.81 -16.16
CA GLU A 139 16.59 3.76 -15.05
C GLU A 139 17.37 3.14 -13.90
N TYR A 140 17.10 1.89 -13.53
CA TYR A 140 17.91 1.14 -12.55
C TYR A 140 19.40 1.12 -12.96
N HIS A 141 19.70 0.76 -14.21
CA HIS A 141 21.09 0.76 -14.70
C HIS A 141 21.72 2.15 -14.71
N ARG A 142 20.95 3.19 -15.08
CA ARG A 142 21.42 4.58 -15.03
C ARG A 142 21.81 4.99 -13.61
N GLN A 143 20.98 4.66 -12.61
CA GLN A 143 21.26 4.95 -11.21
C GLN A 143 22.49 4.17 -10.69
N LYS A 144 22.64 2.90 -11.08
CA LYS A 144 23.84 2.10 -10.76
C LYS A 144 25.11 2.71 -11.36
N ALA A 145 25.06 3.19 -12.59
CA ALA A 145 26.18 3.84 -13.25
C ALA A 145 26.60 5.15 -12.55
N LEU A 146 25.67 5.80 -11.83
CA LEU A 146 25.95 6.95 -10.96
C LEU A 146 26.47 6.55 -9.57
N GLY A 147 26.75 5.26 -9.32
CA GLY A 147 27.27 4.76 -8.06
C GLY A 147 26.23 4.65 -6.95
N ARG A 148 24.92 4.67 -7.26
CA ARG A 148 23.87 4.51 -6.24
C ARG A 148 23.78 3.07 -5.75
N THR A 149 23.69 2.89 -4.44
CA THR A 149 23.40 1.59 -3.81
C THR A 149 21.90 1.30 -3.94
N LEU A 150 21.56 0.33 -4.78
CA LEU A 150 20.19 -0.11 -5.01
C LEU A 150 20.05 -1.58 -4.65
N ASN A 151 18.80 -2.02 -4.44
CA ASN A 151 18.51 -3.42 -4.21
C ASN A 151 18.51 -4.20 -5.54
N ASP A 152 19.68 -4.70 -5.94
CA ASP A 152 19.87 -5.43 -7.20
C ASP A 152 18.94 -6.66 -7.33
N ALA A 153 18.60 -7.30 -6.21
CA ALA A 153 17.70 -8.44 -6.21
C ALA A 153 16.30 -8.09 -6.76
N LYS A 154 15.83 -6.84 -6.60
CA LYS A 154 14.51 -6.42 -7.10
C LYS A 154 14.42 -6.35 -8.62
N TYR A 155 15.53 -6.15 -9.30
CA TYR A 155 15.59 -5.97 -10.75
C TYR A 155 16.22 -7.17 -11.47
N ALA A 156 16.56 -8.23 -10.74
CA ALA A 156 16.92 -9.51 -11.32
C ALA A 156 15.68 -10.19 -11.94
N PRO A 157 15.72 -10.65 -13.21
CA PRO A 157 14.57 -11.28 -13.86
C PRO A 157 13.98 -12.50 -13.12
N ALA A 158 14.82 -13.22 -12.36
CA ALA A 158 14.39 -14.35 -11.53
C ALA A 158 13.43 -13.92 -10.39
N ASN A 159 13.49 -12.65 -9.97
CA ASN A 159 12.68 -12.08 -8.90
C ASN A 159 11.53 -11.20 -9.42
N PHE A 160 11.30 -11.17 -10.74
CA PHE A 160 10.15 -10.48 -11.30
C PHE A 160 8.85 -11.09 -10.76
N ILE A 161 7.88 -10.21 -10.54
CA ILE A 161 6.58 -10.56 -9.97
C ILE A 161 5.78 -11.24 -11.05
N THR A 162 5.33 -12.46 -10.76
CA THR A 162 4.47 -13.24 -11.65
C THR A 162 3.02 -12.86 -11.42
N GLU A 163 2.34 -12.45 -12.48
CA GLU A 163 0.95 -12.01 -12.44
C GLU A 163 -0.02 -13.15 -12.79
N ASN A 164 -1.33 -12.90 -12.70
CA ASN A 164 -2.35 -13.96 -12.81
C ASN A 164 -2.44 -14.57 -14.21
N ASP A 165 -2.05 -13.84 -15.26
CA ASP A 165 -1.95 -14.32 -16.64
C ASP A 165 -0.59 -14.96 -16.97
N GLY A 166 0.30 -15.07 -15.97
CA GLY A 166 1.63 -15.66 -16.10
C GLY A 166 2.72 -14.71 -16.59
N THR A 167 2.40 -13.45 -16.90
CA THR A 167 3.44 -12.47 -17.26
C THR A 167 4.32 -12.14 -16.04
N LYS A 168 5.52 -11.64 -16.31
CA LYS A 168 6.50 -11.28 -15.27
C LYS A 168 6.96 -9.85 -15.45
N HIS A 169 6.91 -9.08 -14.36
CA HIS A 169 7.24 -7.65 -14.38
C HIS A 169 8.20 -7.29 -13.22
N PRO A 170 9.09 -6.30 -13.41
CA PRO A 170 9.88 -5.74 -12.31
C PRO A 170 8.96 -5.10 -11.26
N GLY A 171 9.44 -4.99 -10.02
CA GLY A 171 8.69 -4.30 -8.96
C GLY A 171 8.48 -2.82 -9.27
N ARG A 172 7.23 -2.37 -9.18
CA ARG A 172 6.79 -1.01 -9.57
C ARG A 172 6.03 -0.28 -8.48
N TYR A 173 5.07 -0.95 -7.85
CA TYR A 173 4.19 -0.35 -6.84
C TYR A 173 4.51 -0.83 -5.43
N THR A 174 3.95 -0.13 -4.43
CA THR A 174 4.17 -0.28 -2.97
C THR A 174 5.56 0.18 -2.53
N TYR A 175 5.73 0.53 -1.25
CA TYR A 175 7.04 0.92 -0.70
C TYR A 175 8.11 -0.17 -0.88
N GLY A 176 7.69 -1.44 -0.85
CA GLY A 176 8.60 -2.57 -1.00
C GLY A 176 8.83 -3.03 -2.44
N LEU A 177 8.29 -2.35 -3.46
CA LEU A 177 8.33 -2.78 -4.87
C LEU A 177 7.88 -4.25 -5.00
N THR A 178 6.72 -4.56 -4.45
CA THR A 178 6.18 -5.93 -4.34
C THR A 178 5.09 -6.25 -5.34
N ARG A 179 4.73 -5.29 -6.21
CA ARG A 179 3.71 -5.40 -7.26
C ARG A 179 4.24 -4.85 -8.58
N GLY A 180 4.08 -5.60 -9.67
CA GLY A 180 4.62 -5.25 -10.99
C GLY A 180 3.64 -4.47 -11.85
N THR A 181 2.36 -4.79 -11.73
CA THR A 181 1.28 -4.20 -12.51
C THR A 181 0.24 -3.51 -11.64
N LEU A 182 -0.55 -2.59 -12.23
CA LEU A 182 -1.70 -1.98 -11.55
C LEU A 182 -2.78 -3.02 -11.22
N GLN A 183 -2.91 -4.04 -12.06
CA GLN A 183 -3.89 -5.12 -12.01
C GLN A 183 -3.69 -6.06 -10.80
N ASN A 184 -2.49 -6.08 -10.23
CA ASN A 184 -2.18 -6.70 -8.94
C ASN A 184 -1.72 -5.67 -7.89
N GLY A 185 -1.83 -4.39 -8.19
CA GLY A 185 -1.23 -3.29 -7.45
C GLY A 185 -2.24 -2.49 -6.60
N PRO A 186 -2.01 -1.18 -6.46
CA PRO A 186 -2.95 -0.24 -5.85
C PRO A 186 -4.33 -0.36 -6.50
N GLY A 187 -5.38 -0.19 -5.70
CA GLY A 187 -6.75 -0.45 -6.12
C GLY A 187 -7.06 -1.94 -6.25
N ALA A 188 -6.47 -2.64 -7.23
CA ALA A 188 -6.83 -4.00 -7.59
C ALA A 188 -6.56 -5.05 -6.50
N ASN A 189 -5.35 -5.06 -5.93
CA ASN A 189 -5.04 -5.91 -4.77
C ASN A 189 -5.55 -5.26 -3.48
N ALA A 190 -5.57 -3.92 -3.42
CA ALA A 190 -6.00 -3.14 -2.26
C ALA A 190 -7.47 -3.41 -1.87
N ILE A 191 -8.38 -3.55 -2.84
CA ILE A 191 -9.78 -3.88 -2.56
C ILE A 191 -9.88 -5.20 -1.78
N TRP A 192 -9.01 -6.16 -2.08
CA TRP A 192 -8.96 -7.43 -1.37
C TRP A 192 -8.18 -7.34 -0.05
N ASN A 193 -6.91 -6.92 -0.05
CA ASN A 193 -6.11 -7.01 1.18
C ASN A 193 -6.30 -5.87 2.19
N ILE A 194 -6.95 -4.77 1.81
CA ILE A 194 -7.26 -3.64 2.72
C ILE A 194 -8.73 -3.62 3.11
N THR A 195 -9.65 -3.94 2.20
CA THR A 195 -11.10 -3.90 2.49
C THR A 195 -11.72 -5.28 2.72
N ASN A 196 -10.95 -6.34 2.46
CA ASN A 196 -11.37 -7.74 2.57
C ASN A 196 -12.59 -8.11 1.70
N VAL A 197 -12.76 -7.41 0.57
CA VAL A 197 -13.84 -7.69 -0.38
C VAL A 197 -13.41 -8.79 -1.32
N THR A 198 -14.18 -9.87 -1.33
CA THR A 198 -13.97 -11.01 -2.24
C THR A 198 -14.45 -10.70 -3.66
N ARG A 199 -13.76 -11.27 -4.64
CA ARG A 199 -14.06 -11.14 -6.07
C ARG A 199 -13.70 -12.42 -6.83
N GLU A 200 -14.09 -12.53 -8.09
CA GLU A 200 -13.98 -13.76 -8.90
C GLU A 200 -12.60 -14.44 -8.83
N ASN A 201 -11.51 -13.68 -8.94
CA ASN A 201 -10.14 -14.21 -8.86
C ASN A 201 -9.51 -14.13 -7.45
N ARG A 202 -10.26 -13.71 -6.42
CA ARG A 202 -9.85 -13.63 -5.01
C ARG A 202 -11.01 -13.99 -4.10
N ARG A 203 -11.26 -15.29 -3.97
CA ARG A 203 -12.43 -15.86 -3.29
C ARG A 203 -12.15 -16.31 -1.85
N GLY A 204 -11.01 -15.95 -1.27
CA GLY A 204 -10.71 -16.20 0.14
C GLY A 204 -10.58 -14.90 0.92
N ASN A 205 -10.81 -14.95 2.24
CA ASN A 205 -10.56 -13.83 3.12
C ASN A 205 -9.04 -13.55 3.24
N TYR A 206 -8.66 -12.28 3.28
CA TYR A 206 -7.33 -11.83 3.65
C TYR A 206 -7.17 -11.83 5.18
N ILE A 207 -7.04 -13.02 5.76
CA ILE A 207 -6.86 -13.25 7.20
C ILE A 207 -5.79 -14.32 7.45
N THR A 208 -5.33 -14.44 8.70
CA THR A 208 -4.41 -15.51 9.13
C THR A 208 -5.16 -16.65 9.80
N LYS A 209 -4.51 -17.82 9.87
CA LYS A 209 -5.01 -18.95 10.68
C LYS A 209 -5.11 -18.60 12.17
N ALA A 210 -4.19 -17.77 12.68
CA ALA A 210 -4.20 -17.34 14.08
C ALA A 210 -5.42 -16.46 14.39
N TYR A 211 -5.77 -15.55 13.48
CA TYR A 211 -7.00 -14.77 13.59
C TYR A 211 -8.25 -15.66 13.50
N ALA A 212 -8.30 -16.56 12.50
CA ALA A 212 -9.44 -17.47 12.33
C ALA A 212 -9.68 -18.34 13.58
N ARG A 213 -8.60 -18.85 14.20
CA ARG A 213 -8.66 -19.63 15.45
C ARG A 213 -9.20 -18.80 16.63
N ALA A 214 -8.74 -17.56 16.78
CA ALA A 214 -9.23 -16.70 17.85
C ALA A 214 -10.72 -16.39 17.70
N MET A 215 -11.16 -16.09 16.48
CA MET A 215 -12.56 -15.77 16.20
C MET A 215 -13.46 -17.00 16.31
N SER A 216 -13.01 -18.17 15.88
CA SER A 216 -13.80 -19.40 15.99
C SER A 216 -14.01 -19.84 17.42
N LYS A 217 -13.07 -19.58 18.33
CA LYS A 217 -13.18 -19.87 19.77
C LYS A 217 -13.97 -18.83 20.56
N ASN A 218 -14.25 -17.66 19.98
CA ASN A 218 -14.90 -16.58 20.71
C ASN A 218 -16.37 -16.95 21.00
N PRO A 219 -16.80 -16.97 22.28
CA PRO A 219 -18.14 -17.41 22.65
C PRO A 219 -19.24 -16.49 22.12
N ASP A 220 -19.00 -15.18 22.03
CA ASP A 220 -19.97 -14.22 21.49
C ASP A 220 -20.15 -14.41 19.98
N VAL A 221 -19.06 -14.73 19.25
CA VAL A 221 -19.10 -15.07 17.83
C VAL A 221 -19.90 -16.36 17.62
N GLN A 222 -19.61 -17.41 18.39
CA GLN A 222 -20.34 -18.69 18.32
C GLN A 222 -21.83 -18.51 18.63
N ALA A 223 -22.16 -17.78 19.70
CA ALA A 223 -23.54 -17.50 20.10
C ALA A 223 -24.30 -16.69 19.04
N SER A 224 -23.66 -15.67 18.47
CA SER A 224 -24.26 -14.81 17.45
C SER A 224 -24.52 -15.55 16.14
N LEU A 225 -23.56 -16.37 15.69
CA LEU A 225 -23.67 -17.14 14.45
C LEU A 225 -24.49 -18.44 14.61
N LYS A 226 -24.67 -18.90 15.85
CA LYS A 226 -25.25 -20.22 16.17
C LYS A 226 -24.50 -21.37 15.47
N LYS A 227 -23.18 -21.29 15.47
CA LYS A 227 -22.26 -22.26 14.85
C LYS A 227 -21.16 -22.65 15.83
N ASP A 228 -20.67 -23.88 15.71
CA ASP A 228 -19.53 -24.35 16.49
C ASP A 228 -18.19 -23.79 15.98
N GLU A 229 -17.14 -23.96 16.79
CA GLU A 229 -15.77 -23.53 16.47
C GLU A 229 -15.27 -24.07 15.13
N THR A 230 -15.49 -25.37 14.85
CA THR A 230 -14.93 -26.02 13.66
C THR A 230 -15.55 -25.44 12.39
N THR A 231 -16.86 -25.24 12.40
CA THR A 231 -17.61 -24.66 11.30
C THR A 231 -17.15 -23.22 11.03
N ILE A 232 -17.05 -22.38 12.07
CA ILE A 232 -16.61 -20.98 11.92
C ILE A 232 -15.17 -20.91 11.40
N TYR A 233 -14.27 -21.74 11.93
CA TYR A 233 -12.87 -21.77 11.51
C TYR A 233 -12.73 -22.13 10.03
N ASN A 234 -13.46 -23.15 9.58
CA ASN A 234 -13.42 -23.61 8.19
C ASN A 234 -14.04 -22.58 7.24
N GLU A 235 -15.15 -21.94 7.62
CA GLU A 235 -15.77 -20.89 6.80
C GLU A 235 -14.88 -19.64 6.66
N LEU A 236 -14.22 -19.21 7.75
CA LEU A 236 -13.30 -18.07 7.70
C LEU A 236 -12.13 -18.30 6.74
N LEU A 237 -11.61 -19.55 6.69
CA LEU A 237 -10.48 -19.94 5.85
C LEU A 237 -10.88 -20.53 4.49
N ALA A 238 -12.17 -20.52 4.14
CA ALA A 238 -12.62 -20.97 2.83
C ALA A 238 -11.96 -20.13 1.73
N THR A 239 -11.58 -20.80 0.64
CA THR A 239 -10.89 -20.19 -0.50
C THR A 239 -11.79 -20.03 -1.73
N ASP A 240 -13.05 -20.42 -1.60
CA ASP A 240 -14.07 -20.50 -2.63
C ASP A 240 -15.35 -19.75 -2.23
N LEU A 241 -15.23 -18.71 -1.40
CA LEU A 241 -16.35 -17.86 -1.01
C LEU A 241 -17.04 -17.25 -2.23
N GLN A 242 -18.35 -17.02 -2.12
CA GLN A 242 -19.08 -16.31 -3.16
C GLN A 242 -18.54 -14.88 -3.28
N PRO A 243 -18.22 -14.39 -4.50
CA PRO A 243 -17.77 -13.03 -4.70
C PRO A 243 -18.76 -12.00 -4.14
N GLU A 244 -18.29 -11.13 -3.24
CA GLU A 244 -19.06 -9.97 -2.77
C GLU A 244 -19.12 -8.85 -3.82
N MET A 245 -18.04 -8.67 -4.58
CA MET A 245 -17.98 -7.73 -5.70
C MET A 245 -18.20 -8.47 -7.02
N PRO A 246 -19.30 -8.19 -7.75
CA PRO A 246 -19.51 -8.70 -9.09
C PRO A 246 -18.35 -8.35 -10.03
N THR A 247 -18.06 -9.21 -11.00
CA THR A 247 -16.98 -8.99 -11.98
C THR A 247 -17.14 -7.68 -12.74
N GLU A 248 -18.38 -7.30 -13.09
CA GLU A 248 -18.67 -6.03 -13.76
C GLU A 248 -18.30 -4.82 -12.90
N ASP A 249 -18.65 -4.84 -11.61
CA ASP A 249 -18.29 -3.77 -10.67
C ASP A 249 -16.78 -3.66 -10.50
N TYR A 250 -16.07 -4.79 -10.45
CA TYR A 250 -14.61 -4.80 -10.43
C TYR A 250 -14.01 -4.19 -11.70
N VAL A 251 -14.54 -4.51 -12.88
CA VAL A 251 -14.11 -3.91 -14.15
C VAL A 251 -14.36 -2.40 -14.13
N ASN A 252 -15.54 -1.95 -13.72
CA ASN A 252 -15.88 -0.53 -13.61
C ASN A 252 -14.95 0.21 -12.64
N PHE A 253 -14.66 -0.40 -11.50
CA PHE A 253 -13.68 0.11 -10.54
C PHE A 253 -12.29 0.25 -11.16
N MET A 254 -11.82 -0.74 -11.92
CA MET A 254 -10.50 -0.69 -12.56
C MET A 254 -10.44 0.34 -13.70
N ILE A 255 -11.53 0.53 -14.46
CA ILE A 255 -11.64 1.59 -15.47
C ILE A 255 -11.49 2.96 -14.79
N TRP A 256 -12.25 3.20 -13.70
CA TRP A 256 -12.14 4.43 -12.93
C TRP A 256 -10.73 4.60 -12.35
N HIS A 257 -10.20 3.59 -11.67
CA HIS A 257 -8.93 3.67 -10.95
C HIS A 257 -7.76 3.95 -11.89
N ARG A 258 -7.69 3.24 -13.02
CA ARG A 258 -6.68 3.48 -14.05
C ARG A 258 -6.86 4.86 -14.69
N GLY A 259 -8.12 5.27 -14.89
CA GLY A 259 -8.54 6.55 -15.47
C GLY A 259 -8.24 7.79 -14.64
N LEU A 260 -7.88 7.65 -13.36
CA LEU A 260 -7.57 8.78 -12.47
C LEU A 260 -6.30 9.50 -12.93
N ALA A 261 -6.45 10.64 -13.60
CA ALA A 261 -5.33 11.49 -14.00
C ALA A 261 -4.70 12.22 -12.81
N VAL A 262 -3.44 12.63 -12.96
CA VAL A 262 -2.76 13.52 -12.01
C VAL A 262 -3.42 14.91 -12.08
N PRO A 263 -3.76 15.54 -10.94
CA PRO A 263 -4.25 16.92 -10.94
C PRO A 263 -3.24 17.85 -11.62
N ALA A 264 -3.73 18.80 -12.44
CA ALA A 264 -2.86 19.75 -13.12
C ALA A 264 -1.99 20.52 -12.12
N ALA A 265 -0.69 20.61 -12.41
CA ALA A 265 0.22 21.43 -11.63
C ALA A 265 -0.21 22.91 -11.70
N ARG A 266 -0.15 23.59 -10.57
CA ARG A 266 -0.62 24.98 -10.43
C ARG A 266 0.55 25.94 -10.53
N ASN A 267 0.26 27.17 -10.95
CA ASN A 267 1.18 28.31 -10.92
C ASN A 267 2.52 28.03 -11.62
N LEU A 268 2.49 27.27 -12.71
CA LEU A 268 3.73 26.95 -13.44
C LEU A 268 4.37 28.22 -14.03
N ASP A 269 3.62 29.27 -14.35
CA ASP A 269 4.19 30.52 -14.86
C ASP A 269 4.72 31.46 -13.76
N ASP A 270 4.56 31.09 -12.49
CA ASP A 270 5.07 31.87 -11.36
C ASP A 270 6.61 31.89 -11.37
N LYS A 271 7.19 33.08 -11.23
CA LYS A 271 8.65 33.28 -11.28
C LYS A 271 9.37 32.54 -10.16
N GLU A 272 8.76 32.45 -8.98
CA GLU A 272 9.33 31.73 -7.84
C GLU A 272 9.33 30.22 -8.10
N VAL A 273 8.23 29.69 -8.66
CA VAL A 273 8.13 28.27 -9.07
C VAL A 273 9.18 27.92 -10.13
N GLN A 274 9.35 28.76 -11.15
CA GLN A 274 10.37 28.56 -12.18
C GLN A 274 11.79 28.67 -11.63
N HIS A 275 12.03 29.60 -10.70
CA HIS A 275 13.31 29.70 -10.01
C HIS A 275 13.63 28.44 -9.19
N GLY A 276 12.66 27.96 -8.41
CA GLY A 276 12.78 26.72 -7.63
C GLY A 276 13.04 25.50 -8.52
N LYS A 277 12.38 25.41 -9.69
CA LYS A 277 12.68 24.37 -10.68
C LYS A 277 14.14 24.44 -11.15
N ASN A 278 14.65 25.63 -11.46
CA ASN A 278 16.04 25.78 -11.90
C ASN A 278 17.03 25.34 -10.80
N ILE A 279 16.75 25.70 -9.54
CA ILE A 279 17.55 25.24 -8.38
C ILE A 279 17.49 23.71 -8.27
N PHE A 280 16.31 23.10 -8.32
CA PHE A 280 16.14 21.64 -8.22
C PHE A 280 16.96 20.87 -9.26
N TYR A 281 17.07 21.42 -10.47
CA TYR A 281 17.91 20.86 -11.52
C TYR A 281 19.40 21.11 -11.26
N SER A 282 19.78 22.33 -10.86
CA SER A 282 21.20 22.70 -10.70
C SER A 282 21.87 22.01 -9.52
N ILE A 283 21.15 21.77 -8.42
CA ILE A 283 21.68 21.06 -7.24
C ILE A 283 21.62 19.53 -7.40
N GLY A 284 21.17 19.03 -8.56
CA GLY A 284 21.23 17.61 -8.91
C GLY A 284 20.10 16.75 -8.37
N CYS A 285 18.98 17.32 -7.89
CA CYS A 285 17.84 16.53 -7.41
C CYS A 285 17.27 15.61 -8.51
N THR A 286 17.30 16.07 -9.76
CA THR A 286 16.85 15.29 -10.93
C THR A 286 17.74 14.09 -11.25
N SER A 287 18.91 13.97 -10.61
CA SER A 287 19.75 12.77 -10.75
C SER A 287 19.01 11.53 -10.27
N CYS A 288 18.23 11.64 -9.19
CA CYS A 288 17.36 10.59 -8.64
C CYS A 288 15.88 10.81 -8.99
N HIS A 289 15.38 12.04 -8.86
CA HIS A 289 13.98 12.36 -9.16
C HIS A 289 13.79 12.65 -10.66
N LYS A 290 13.67 11.58 -11.45
CA LYS A 290 13.49 11.68 -12.90
C LYS A 290 12.24 12.51 -13.23
N PRO A 291 12.39 13.64 -13.93
CA PRO A 291 11.31 14.63 -14.07
C PRO A 291 10.28 14.28 -15.15
N SER A 292 10.58 13.33 -16.04
CA SER A 292 9.66 12.92 -17.10
C SER A 292 9.95 11.51 -17.59
N TRP A 293 8.88 10.83 -18.00
CA TRP A 293 8.86 9.54 -18.65
C TRP A 293 8.10 9.61 -19.97
N THR A 294 8.22 8.56 -20.77
CA THR A 294 7.39 8.36 -21.95
C THR A 294 6.78 6.97 -21.82
N THR A 295 5.46 6.89 -21.90
CA THR A 295 4.76 5.60 -21.85
C THR A 295 5.02 4.83 -23.15
N GLY A 296 4.88 3.50 -23.07
CA GLY A 296 5.03 2.63 -24.25
C GLY A 296 3.76 2.55 -25.09
N PRO A 297 3.58 1.47 -25.87
CA PRO A 297 2.30 1.16 -26.50
C PRO A 297 1.16 0.95 -25.49
N ASP A 298 1.48 0.77 -24.21
CA ASP A 298 0.54 0.45 -23.14
C ASP A 298 -0.28 -0.83 -23.38
N ASN A 299 0.43 -1.92 -23.69
CA ASN A 299 -0.13 -3.27 -23.75
C ASN A 299 -0.13 -3.87 -22.33
N TYR A 300 -1.00 -3.35 -21.44
CA TYR A 300 -1.05 -3.82 -20.05
C TYR A 300 -1.46 -5.31 -19.96
N THR A 301 -0.95 -5.97 -18.92
CA THR A 301 -1.15 -7.40 -18.63
C THR A 301 -1.38 -7.59 -17.12
N GLY A 302 -1.68 -8.81 -16.69
CA GLY A 302 -1.61 -9.22 -15.28
C GLY A 302 -2.92 -9.67 -14.63
N ASP A 303 -4.09 -9.27 -15.14
CA ASP A 303 -5.40 -9.79 -14.69
C ASP A 303 -6.31 -10.09 -15.88
N THR A 304 -6.67 -11.37 -16.02
CA THR A 304 -7.49 -11.89 -17.12
C THR A 304 -8.91 -11.31 -17.14
N LEU A 305 -9.41 -10.78 -16.02
CA LEU A 305 -10.76 -10.20 -15.93
C LEU A 305 -10.90 -8.86 -16.66
N VAL A 306 -9.80 -8.14 -16.86
CA VAL A 306 -9.78 -6.75 -17.38
C VAL A 306 -9.06 -6.60 -18.72
N VAL A 307 -8.66 -7.71 -19.35
CA VAL A 307 -7.96 -7.70 -20.66
C VAL A 307 -8.77 -6.91 -21.68
N ASN A 308 -8.12 -5.94 -22.32
CA ASN A 308 -8.72 -5.05 -23.32
C ASN A 308 -9.92 -4.21 -22.86
N LYS A 309 -10.15 -4.07 -21.55
CA LYS A 309 -11.28 -3.29 -20.98
C LYS A 309 -10.87 -1.95 -20.37
N LEU A 310 -9.59 -1.77 -20.02
CA LEU A 310 -9.07 -0.58 -19.34
C LEU A 310 -8.61 0.51 -20.33
N PRO A 311 -8.68 1.80 -19.94
CA PRO A 311 -8.15 2.91 -20.75
C PRO A 311 -6.66 2.75 -21.03
N ARG A 312 -6.18 3.26 -22.16
CA ARG A 312 -4.78 3.14 -22.58
C ARG A 312 -4.12 4.51 -22.77
N TYR A 313 -2.82 4.56 -22.50
CA TYR A 313 -1.99 5.75 -22.58
C TYR A 313 -0.78 5.54 -23.50
N PRO A 314 -0.97 5.29 -24.81
CA PRO A 314 0.13 4.99 -25.70
C PRO A 314 1.01 6.23 -25.97
N TYR A 315 2.33 6.09 -25.82
CA TYR A 315 3.34 7.07 -26.24
C TYR A 315 3.13 8.49 -25.71
N GLN A 316 2.62 8.62 -24.49
CA GLN A 316 2.42 9.89 -23.80
C GLN A 316 3.69 10.29 -23.05
N LYS A 317 4.03 11.58 -23.11
CA LYS A 317 5.03 12.17 -22.23
C LYS A 317 4.37 12.54 -20.91
N ILE A 318 4.88 11.97 -19.83
CA ILE A 318 4.39 12.16 -18.46
C ILE A 318 5.52 12.65 -17.55
#